data_AF-A0A959K596-F1
#
_entry.id   AF-A0A959K596-F1
#
_cell.length_a   1.000
_cell.length_b   1.000
_cell.length_c   1.000
_cell.angle_alpha   90.00
_cell.angle_beta   90.00
_cell.angle_gamma   90.00
#
_symmetry.space_group_name_H-M   'P 1'
#
loop_
_entity.id
_entity.type
_entity.pdbx_description
1 polymer ?
#
loop_
_entity_poly.entity_id
_entity_poly.type
_entity_poly.pdbx_seq_one_letter_code
_entity_poly.pdbx_strand_id
1 'polypeptide(L)'
;MSDFLQKLNEVTESCYRDEALKATNLHEHLRMSRSALHYKLKKHLDKSTAEFLTDFRITKAKELLLKSTESIKVIAFQVGFRDPNYFSRVFKKQ
;
A
#
# COMPACT_ATOMS: atom_id res chain seq x y z
N MET A 1 -13.63 -13.30 7.04
CA MET A 1 -12.58 -12.25 7.01
C MET A 1 -12.87 -11.31 8.18
N SER A 2 -11.88 -10.84 8.95
CA SER A 2 -12.13 -9.88 10.06
C SER A 2 -12.68 -8.57 9.49
N ASP A 3 -13.69 -7.95 10.14
CA ASP A 3 -14.24 -6.64 9.75
C ASP A 3 -13.15 -5.58 9.58
N PHE A 4 -12.08 -5.67 10.37
CA PHE A 4 -10.91 -4.81 10.24
C PHE A 4 -10.19 -4.98 8.90
N LEU A 5 -9.96 -6.22 8.45
CA LEU A 5 -9.22 -6.48 7.21
C LEU A 5 -10.02 -6.05 5.99
N GLN A 6 -11.34 -6.23 6.02
CA GLN A 6 -12.22 -5.72 4.98
C GLN A 6 -12.13 -4.19 4.89
N LYS A 7 -12.33 -3.49 6.02
CA LYS A 7 -12.22 -2.02 6.07
C LYS A 7 -10.83 -1.54 5.67
N LEU A 8 -9.77 -2.23 6.09
CA LEU A 8 -8.38 -1.92 5.74
C LEU A 8 -8.18 -1.95 4.23
N ASN A 9 -8.65 -3.01 3.57
CA ASN A 9 -8.55 -3.15 2.12
C ASN A 9 -9.38 -2.09 1.40
N GLU A 10 -10.64 -1.88 1.79
CA GLU A 10 -11.53 -0.89 1.16
C GLU A 10 -10.95 0.52 1.22
N VAL A 11 -10.52 0.95 2.42
CA VAL A 11 -9.92 2.28 2.62
C VAL A 11 -8.64 2.39 1.82
N THR A 12 -7.74 1.41 1.89
CA THR A 12 -6.46 1.46 1.18
C THR A 12 -6.67 1.46 -0.34
N GLU A 13 -7.62 0.67 -0.87
CA GLU A 13 -7.95 0.66 -2.31
C GLU A 13 -8.40 2.03 -2.81
N SER A 14 -9.18 2.76 -1.99
CA SER A 14 -9.67 4.10 -2.36
C SER A 14 -8.59 5.18 -2.41
N CYS A 15 -7.42 4.99 -1.77
CA CYS A 15 -6.42 6.04 -1.64
C CYS A 15 -4.96 5.61 -1.94
N TYR A 16 -4.66 4.35 -2.25
CA TYR A 16 -3.26 3.90 -2.42
C TYR A 16 -2.49 4.66 -3.50
N ARG A 17 -3.19 5.17 -4.52
CA ARG A 17 -2.62 5.95 -5.63
C ARG A 17 -2.16 7.34 -5.20
N ASP A 18 -2.70 7.86 -4.10
CA ASP A 18 -2.35 9.18 -3.60
C ASP A 18 -0.92 9.16 -3.06
N GLU A 19 -0.04 9.95 -3.68
CA GLU A 19 1.33 10.11 -3.24
C GLU A 19 1.45 10.76 -1.86
N ALA A 20 0.42 11.49 -1.39
CA ALA A 20 0.35 12.05 -0.05
C ALA A 20 0.03 10.98 1.01
N LEU A 21 -0.52 9.82 0.62
CA LEU A 21 -0.71 8.70 1.51
C LEU A 21 0.64 8.08 1.90
N LYS A 22 0.89 8.09 3.21
CA LYS A 22 2.08 7.57 3.87
C LYS A 22 1.66 6.59 4.97
N ALA A 23 2.57 5.71 5.36
CA ALA A 23 2.34 4.81 6.50
C ALA A 23 1.96 5.56 7.79
N THR A 24 2.43 6.81 7.92
CA THR A 24 2.18 7.66 9.09
C THR A 24 0.78 8.25 9.15
N ASN A 25 0.04 8.36 8.03
CA ASN A 25 -1.30 8.99 7.96
C ASN A 25 -2.44 8.02 7.54
N LEU A 26 -2.15 6.76 7.19
CA LEU A 26 -3.20 5.77 6.88
C LEU A 26 -4.21 5.57 8.03
N HIS A 27 -3.75 5.70 9.28
CA HIS A 27 -4.59 5.59 10.47
C HIS A 27 -5.76 6.61 10.52
N GLU A 28 -5.54 7.81 9.98
CA GLU A 28 -6.56 8.88 9.92
C GLU A 28 -7.73 8.45 9.03
N HIS A 29 -7.43 7.87 7.86
CA HIS A 29 -8.41 7.34 6.91
C HIS A 29 -9.23 6.19 7.51
N LEU A 30 -8.63 5.41 8.40
CA LEU A 30 -9.28 4.32 9.11
C LEU A 30 -10.06 4.76 10.36
N ARG A 31 -9.93 6.05 10.73
CA ARG A 31 -10.48 6.65 11.95
C ARG A 31 -10.05 5.90 13.22
N MET A 32 -8.76 5.62 13.33
CA MET A 32 -8.16 4.98 14.50
C MET A 32 -6.79 5.56 14.84
N SER A 33 -6.29 5.30 16.04
CA SER A 33 -4.95 5.72 16.42
C SER A 33 -3.86 4.94 15.66
N ARG A 34 -2.67 5.54 15.52
CA ARG A 34 -1.50 4.88 14.91
C ARG A 34 -1.17 3.55 15.60
N SER A 35 -1.18 3.53 16.93
CA SER A 35 -0.89 2.33 17.72
C SER A 35 -1.93 1.24 17.52
N ALA A 36 -3.22 1.60 17.44
CA ALA A 36 -4.28 0.63 17.17
C ALA A 36 -4.14 0.00 15.78
N LEU A 37 -3.83 0.81 14.76
CA LEU A 37 -3.55 0.29 13.41
C LEU A 37 -2.36 -0.66 13.40
N HIS A 38 -1.24 -0.26 14.01
CA HIS A 38 -0.05 -1.08 14.07
C HIS A 38 -0.30 -2.41 14.78
N TYR A 39 -0.96 -2.39 15.94
CA TYR A 39 -1.31 -3.60 16.68
C TYR A 39 -2.20 -4.54 15.85
N LYS A 40 -3.23 -4.01 15.19
CA LYS A 40 -4.12 -4.83 14.36
C LYS A 40 -3.42 -5.42 13.13
N LEU A 41 -2.55 -4.64 12.46
CA LEU A 41 -1.74 -5.16 11.36
C LEU A 41 -0.78 -6.24 11.81
N LYS A 42 -0.08 -6.06 12.92
CA LYS A 42 0.84 -7.07 13.47
C LYS A 42 0.06 -8.34 13.85
N LYS A 43 -1.09 -8.19 14.52
CA LYS A 43 -1.95 -9.31 14.92
C LYS A 43 -2.51 -10.11 13.74
N HIS A 44 -2.91 -9.44 12.65
CA HIS A 44 -3.62 -10.10 11.55
C HIS A 44 -2.74 -10.47 10.36
N LEU A 45 -1.67 -9.71 10.10
CA LEU A 45 -0.85 -9.82 8.89
C LEU A 45 0.65 -9.93 9.20
N ASP A 46 1.05 -9.87 10.48
CA ASP A 46 2.43 -9.83 10.95
C ASP A 46 3.28 -8.66 10.39
N LYS A 47 2.64 -7.59 9.92
CA LYS A 47 3.28 -6.48 9.21
C LYS A 47 3.17 -5.16 9.97
N SER A 48 4.16 -4.28 9.77
CA SER A 48 4.02 -2.86 10.06
C SER A 48 3.13 -2.15 9.02
N THR A 49 2.69 -0.93 9.33
CA THR A 49 1.91 -0.11 8.39
C THR A 49 2.67 0.23 7.11
N ALA A 50 4.00 0.42 7.22
CA ALA A 50 4.84 0.72 6.07
C ALA A 50 5.00 -0.48 5.15
N GLU A 51 5.22 -1.67 5.71
CA GLU A 51 5.29 -2.92 4.96
C GLU A 51 3.96 -3.20 4.27
N PHE A 52 2.84 -3.13 5.01
CA PHE A 52 1.51 -3.32 4.45
C PHE A 52 1.23 -2.40 3.25
N LEU A 53 1.42 -1.08 3.40
CA LEU A 53 1.14 -0.13 2.32
C LEU A 53 2.05 -0.36 1.11
N THR A 54 3.31 -0.71 1.36
CA THR A 54 4.27 -1.01 0.30
C THR A 54 3.84 -2.25 -0.48
N ASP A 55 3.55 -3.35 0.21
CA ASP A 55 3.10 -4.62 -0.39
C ASP A 55 1.81 -4.45 -1.18
N PHE A 56 0.87 -3.66 -0.64
CA PHE A 56 -0.37 -3.34 -1.33
C PHE A 56 -0.10 -2.66 -2.67
N ARG A 57 0.71 -1.60 -2.68
CA ARG A 57 1.06 -0.87 -3.92
C ARG A 57 1.85 -1.73 -4.90
N ILE A 58 2.75 -2.58 -4.43
CA ILE A 58 3.48 -3.52 -5.29
C ILE A 58 2.55 -4.56 -5.90
N THR A 59 1.57 -5.07 -5.15
CA THR A 59 0.57 -6.00 -5.67
C THR A 59 -0.23 -5.35 -6.79
N LYS A 60 -0.66 -4.09 -6.62
CA LYS A 60 -1.33 -3.31 -7.67
C LYS A 60 -0.45 -3.05 -8.88
N ALA A 61 0.85 -2.81 -8.67
CA ALA A 61 1.80 -2.66 -9.76
C ALA A 61 1.93 -3.95 -10.58
N LYS A 62 2.00 -5.12 -9.93
CA LYS A 62 2.02 -6.43 -10.58
C LYS A 62 0.75 -6.64 -11.42
N GLU A 63 -0.42 -6.28 -10.91
CA GLU A 63 -1.68 -6.35 -11.67
C GLU A 63 -1.69 -5.44 -12.91
N LEU A 64 -1.18 -4.20 -12.79
CA LEU A 64 -1.11 -3.27 -13.92
C LEU A 64 -0.12 -3.73 -14.99
N LEU A 65 1.04 -4.24 -14.59
CA LEU A 65 2.05 -4.78 -15.52
C LEU A 65 1.53 -5.94 -16.36
N LEU A 66 0.56 -6.71 -15.85
CA LEU A 66 -0.08 -7.80 -16.60
C LEU A 66 -1.19 -7.32 -17.54
N LYS A 67 -1.69 -6.09 -17.33
CA LYS A 67 -2.87 -5.54 -18.02
C LYS A 67 -2.55 -4.36 -18.94
N SER A 68 -1.36 -3.76 -18.84
CA SER A 68 -0.94 -2.61 -19.63
C SER A 68 0.44 -2.80 -20.24
N THR A 69 0.75 -2.02 -21.27
CA THR A 69 2.09 -1.92 -21.88
C THR A 69 2.82 -0.66 -21.42
N GLU A 70 2.40 -0.08 -20.29
CA GLU A 70 2.99 1.14 -19.78
C GLU A 70 4.39 0.88 -19.22
N SER A 71 5.24 1.92 -19.26
CA SER A 71 6.57 1.80 -18.68
C SER A 71 6.50 1.59 -17.17
N ILE A 72 7.48 0.86 -16.63
CA ILE A 72 7.67 0.66 -15.18
C ILE A 72 7.63 1.98 -14.42
N LYS A 73 8.21 3.05 -14.99
CA LYS A 73 8.22 4.38 -14.40
C LYS A 73 6.81 4.95 -14.25
N VAL A 74 5.96 4.81 -15.28
CA VAL A 74 4.57 5.27 -15.24
C VAL A 74 3.77 4.49 -14.20
N ILE A 75 3.91 3.16 -14.17
CA ILE A 75 3.22 2.30 -13.21
C ILE A 75 3.62 2.63 -11.77
N ALA A 76 4.90 2.93 -11.51
CA ALA A 76 5.37 3.34 -10.19
C ALA A 76 4.61 4.57 -9.67
N PHE A 77 4.44 5.61 -10.50
CA PHE A 77 3.67 6.79 -10.14
C PHE A 77 2.18 6.48 -9.98
N GLN A 78 1.59 5.69 -10.89
CA GLN A 78 0.18 5.34 -10.81
C GLN A 78 -0.23 4.61 -9.53
N VAL A 79 0.68 3.84 -8.94
CA VAL A 79 0.45 3.12 -7.69
C VAL A 79 0.94 3.89 -6.46
N GLY A 80 1.28 5.17 -6.60
CA GLY A 80 1.58 6.09 -5.50
C GLY A 80 3.03 6.11 -5.02
N PHE A 81 4.00 5.62 -5.81
CA PHE A 81 5.42 5.81 -5.52
C PHE A 81 5.93 7.11 -6.14
N ARG A 82 6.54 7.97 -5.31
CA ARG A 82 7.19 9.22 -5.75
C ARG A 82 8.57 9.00 -6.37
N ASP A 83 9.22 7.89 -6.04
CA ASP A 83 10.56 7.54 -6.49
C ASP A 83 10.54 6.20 -7.23
N PRO A 84 10.60 6.21 -8.58
CA PRO A 84 10.68 5.00 -9.41
C PRO A 84 11.90 4.11 -9.12
N ASN A 85 13.02 4.67 -8.64
CA ASN A 85 14.20 3.89 -8.27
C ASN A 85 13.95 3.13 -6.97
N TYR A 86 13.34 3.79 -5.98
CA TYR A 86 12.88 3.13 -4.76
C TYR A 86 11.84 2.05 -5.08
N PHE A 87 10.85 2.35 -5.92
CA PHE A 87 9.89 1.37 -6.43
C PHE A 87 10.60 0.14 -7.01
N SER A 88 11.56 0.34 -7.91
CA SER A 88 12.26 -0.76 -8.58
C SER A 88 13.02 -1.65 -7.59
N ARG A 89 13.63 -1.08 -6.55
CA ARG A 89 14.31 -1.83 -5.48
C ARG A 89 13.33 -2.67 -4.67
N VAL A 90 12.19 -2.09 -4.29
CA VAL A 90 11.16 -2.78 -3.52
C VAL A 90 10.50 -3.86 -4.36
N PHE A 91 10.14 -3.56 -5.60
CA PHE A 91 9.49 -4.50 -6.51
C PHE A 91 10.36 -5.74 -6.74
N LYS A 92 11.68 -5.59 -6.91
CA LYS A 92 12.61 -6.72 -7.04
C LYS A 92 12.74 -7.57 -5.77
N LYS A 93 12.44 -7.01 -4.60
CA LYS A 93 12.53 -7.71 -3.30
C LYS A 93 11.30 -8.58 -3.03
N GLN A 94 10.17 -8.37 -3.73
CA GLN A 94 8.88 -9.04 -3.51
C GLN A 94 8.48 -9.96 -4.64
#